data_AF-A0A7W1UA41-F1
#
_entry.id   AF-A0A7W1UA41-F1
#
_cell.length_a   1.000
_cell.length_b   1.000
_cell.length_c   1.000
_cell.angle_alpha   90.00
_cell.angle_beta   90.00
_cell.angle_gamma   90.00
#
_symmetry.space_group_name_H-M   'P 1'
#
loop_
_entity.id
_entity.type
_entity.pdbx_description
1 polymer ?
#
loop_
_entity_poly.entity_id
_entity_poly.type
_entity_poly.pdbx_seq_one_letter_code
_entity_poly.pdbx_strand_id
1 'polypeptide(L)'
;MIRIRPILVSERHSDRGKVSLQIVNHWIEELRSIPYGFTKAWKTPAETGSGAPADCKAKAVALYDRMKEHGLTDMRLIIGKRTSTSRSTHAWVEWETDGSKYVLDPTINWMACRSGDLRSSSYVPYYAFVGARKYRAVQSTLVAQN
;
A
#
# COMPACT_ATOMS: atom_id res chain seq x y z
N MET A 1 9.73 -10.51 4.54
CA MET A 1 9.04 -10.43 3.24
C MET A 1 8.65 -11.77 2.64
N ILE A 2 9.33 -12.89 2.94
CA ILE A 2 9.00 -14.21 2.37
C ILE A 2 7.50 -14.53 2.45
N ARG A 3 6.84 -14.24 3.58
CA ARG A 3 5.40 -14.49 3.80
C ARG A 3 4.46 -13.76 2.83
N ILE A 4 4.84 -12.59 2.34
CA ILE A 4 3.99 -11.78 1.42
C ILE A 4 4.49 -11.83 -0.02
N ARG A 5 5.62 -12.48 -0.28
CA ARG A 5 6.18 -12.60 -1.63
C ARG A 5 5.17 -13.19 -2.62
N PRO A 6 4.38 -14.23 -2.30
CA PRO A 6 3.37 -14.74 -3.23
C PRO A 6 2.37 -13.67 -3.66
N ILE A 7 1.89 -12.85 -2.71
CA ILE A 7 0.96 -11.74 -2.96
C ILE A 7 1.54 -10.72 -3.94
N LEU A 8 2.81 -10.36 -3.70
CA LEU A 8 3.49 -9.42 -4.57
C LEU A 8 3.69 -10.00 -5.98
N VAL A 9 4.07 -11.28 -6.11
CA VAL A 9 4.49 -11.90 -7.39
C VAL A 9 3.34 -12.44 -8.24
N SER A 10 2.28 -12.99 -7.67
CA SER A 10 1.25 -13.74 -8.42
C SER A 10 0.51 -12.87 -9.43
N GLU A 11 0.55 -13.15 -10.73
CA GLU A 11 -0.39 -12.53 -11.67
C GLU A 11 -1.79 -13.10 -11.43
N ARG A 12 -2.78 -12.23 -11.18
CA ARG A 12 -4.18 -12.65 -11.07
C ARG A 12 -4.97 -11.97 -12.17
N HIS A 13 -5.60 -12.80 -13.00
CA HIS A 13 -6.52 -12.34 -14.04
C HIS A 13 -7.91 -12.24 -13.42
N SER A 14 -8.43 -11.02 -13.38
CA SER A 14 -9.80 -10.74 -12.99
C SER A 14 -10.54 -10.02 -14.11
N ASP A 15 -11.86 -10.16 -14.10
CA ASP A 15 -12.74 -9.52 -15.07
C ASP A 15 -12.57 -7.99 -14.98
N ARG A 16 -12.31 -7.34 -16.12
CA ARG A 16 -11.93 -5.91 -16.19
C ARG A 16 -13.14 -5.00 -15.92
N GLY A 17 -13.61 -4.96 -14.68
CA GLY A 17 -14.45 -3.87 -14.19
C GLY A 17 -13.59 -2.63 -13.94
N LYS A 18 -14.01 -1.47 -14.43
CA LYS A 18 -13.33 -0.19 -14.12
C LYS A 18 -13.54 0.13 -12.63
N VAL A 19 -12.60 -0.25 -11.77
CA VAL A 19 -12.66 0.07 -10.34
C VAL A 19 -12.51 1.58 -10.15
N SER A 20 -13.50 2.18 -9.50
CA SER A 20 -13.52 3.62 -9.21
C SER A 20 -12.78 3.95 -7.91
N LEU A 21 -12.38 5.21 -7.74
CA LEU A 21 -11.84 5.71 -6.47
C LEU A 21 -12.80 5.50 -5.29
N GLN A 22 -14.12 5.48 -5.52
CA GLN A 22 -15.11 5.24 -4.47
C GLN A 22 -14.97 3.81 -3.91
N ILE A 23 -14.78 2.82 -4.76
CA ILE A 23 -14.55 1.43 -4.34
C ILE A 23 -13.23 1.33 -3.56
N VAL A 24 -12.17 1.98 -4.04
CA VAL A 24 -10.87 2.01 -3.33
C VAL A 24 -11.00 2.68 -1.96
N ASN A 25 -11.73 3.79 -1.86
CA ASN A 25 -11.98 4.47 -0.59
C ASN A 25 -12.76 3.59 0.40
N HIS A 26 -13.73 2.82 -0.08
CA HIS A 26 -14.44 1.86 0.75
C HIS A 26 -13.49 0.80 1.33
N TRP A 27 -12.58 0.25 0.52
CA TRP A 27 -11.58 -0.70 1.02
C TRP A 27 -10.60 -0.08 2.02
N ILE A 28 -10.22 1.19 1.83
CA ILE A 28 -9.39 1.94 2.78
C ILE A 28 -10.12 2.04 4.12
N GLU A 29 -11.42 2.39 4.10
CA GLU A 29 -12.25 2.51 5.29
C GLU A 29 -12.40 1.16 6.03
N GLU A 30 -12.71 0.08 5.32
CA GLU A 30 -12.81 -1.26 5.90
C GLU A 30 -11.51 -1.67 6.60
N LEU A 31 -10.36 -1.53 5.93
CA LEU A 31 -9.07 -1.88 6.52
C LEU A 31 -8.67 -0.93 7.66
N ARG A 32 -9.11 0.32 7.59
CA ARG A 32 -8.91 1.29 8.67
C ARG A 32 -9.67 0.90 9.93
N SER A 33 -10.88 0.37 9.80
CA SER A 33 -11.72 -0.05 10.93
C SER A 33 -11.08 -1.16 11.79
N ILE A 34 -10.15 -1.94 11.22
CA ILE A 34 -9.39 -2.95 11.97
C ILE A 34 -8.53 -2.26 13.05
N PRO A 35 -8.57 -2.68 14.32
CA PRO A 35 -7.74 -2.08 15.37
C PRO A 35 -6.25 -2.14 15.05
N TYR A 36 -5.50 -1.12 15.45
CA TYR A 36 -4.04 -1.13 15.24
C TYR A 36 -3.36 -2.10 16.23
N GLY A 37 -2.52 -3.00 15.71
CA GLY A 37 -1.73 -3.92 16.52
C GLY A 37 -0.39 -4.23 15.88
N PHE A 38 0.70 -3.67 16.44
CA PHE A 38 2.05 -3.89 15.94
C PHE A 38 2.52 -5.33 16.15
N THR A 39 3.06 -5.92 15.10
CA THR A 39 3.74 -7.22 15.17
C THR A 39 5.08 -7.15 14.42
N LYS A 40 6.09 -7.92 14.83
CA LYS A 40 7.35 -7.96 14.06
C LYS A 40 7.19 -8.69 12.73
N ALA A 41 6.30 -9.68 12.68
CA ALA A 41 6.04 -10.48 11.49
C ALA A 41 5.17 -9.72 10.47
N TRP A 42 5.32 -10.06 9.19
CA TRP A 42 4.37 -9.64 8.16
C TRP A 42 3.13 -10.53 8.25
N LYS A 43 1.95 -9.94 8.31
CA LYS A 43 0.69 -10.67 8.17
C LYS A 43 0.31 -10.85 6.70
N THR A 44 -0.37 -11.94 6.39
CA THR A 44 -0.98 -12.15 5.07
C THR A 44 -2.29 -11.35 4.94
N PRO A 45 -2.80 -11.16 3.71
CA PRO A 45 -4.14 -10.58 3.48
C PRO A 45 -5.23 -11.34 4.24
N ALA A 46 -5.23 -12.68 4.20
CA ALA A 46 -6.18 -13.51 4.94
C ALA A 46 -6.09 -13.32 6.46
N GLU A 47 -4.88 -13.26 7.03
CA GLU A 47 -4.68 -12.98 8.46
C GLU A 47 -5.18 -11.58 8.84
N THR A 48 -5.02 -10.61 7.95
CA THR A 48 -5.48 -9.23 8.16
C THR A 48 -7.01 -9.13 8.06
N GLY A 49 -7.61 -9.83 7.10
CA GLY A 49 -9.07 -9.88 6.89
C GLY A 49 -9.85 -10.60 7.99
N SER A 50 -9.18 -11.34 8.88
CA SER A 50 -9.81 -12.00 10.03
C SER A 50 -10.39 -11.04 11.09
N GLY A 51 -10.09 -9.74 11.00
CA GLY A 51 -10.52 -8.73 11.98
C GLY A 51 -9.59 -8.62 13.19
N ALA A 52 -8.57 -9.48 13.31
CA ALA A 52 -7.56 -9.36 14.36
C ALA A 52 -6.73 -8.06 14.19
N PRO A 53 -6.24 -7.45 15.29
CA PRO A 53 -5.47 -6.21 15.23
C PRO A 53 -4.31 -6.26 14.22
N ALA A 54 -4.19 -5.24 13.38
CA ALA A 54 -3.25 -5.21 12.25
C ALA A 54 -2.50 -3.88 12.21
N ASP A 55 -1.21 -3.94 11.87
CA ASP A 55 -0.38 -2.75 11.72
C ASP A 55 -0.32 -2.24 10.28
N CYS A 56 0.42 -1.16 10.06
CA CYS A 56 0.44 -0.46 8.78
C CYS A 56 0.88 -1.34 7.61
N LYS A 57 1.86 -2.21 7.83
CA LYS A 57 2.33 -3.12 6.79
C LYS A 57 1.33 -4.22 6.47
N ALA A 58 0.63 -4.75 7.47
CA ALA A 58 -0.44 -5.73 7.26
C ALA A 58 -1.60 -5.14 6.45
N LYS A 59 -2.09 -3.96 6.86
CA LYS A 59 -3.17 -3.26 6.18
C LYS A 59 -2.81 -2.84 4.75
N ALA A 60 -1.61 -2.31 4.54
CA ALA A 60 -1.15 -1.93 3.19
C ALA A 60 -1.03 -3.14 2.25
N VAL A 61 -0.56 -4.29 2.75
CA VAL A 61 -0.50 -5.53 1.95
C VAL A 61 -1.89 -6.05 1.62
N ALA A 62 -2.82 -6.04 2.58
CA ALA A 62 -4.19 -6.45 2.33
C ALA A 62 -4.87 -5.55 1.28
N LEU A 63 -4.64 -4.23 1.32
CA LEU A 63 -5.13 -3.31 0.30
C LEU A 63 -4.53 -3.61 -1.07
N TYR A 64 -3.20 -3.77 -1.14
CA TYR A 64 -2.50 -4.08 -2.38
C TYR A 64 -3.00 -5.39 -3.01
N ASP A 65 -3.17 -6.44 -2.21
CA ASP A 65 -3.71 -7.73 -2.67
C ASP A 65 -5.12 -7.58 -3.22
N ARG A 66 -6.01 -6.92 -2.46
CA ARG A 66 -7.39 -6.70 -2.89
C ARG A 66 -7.46 -5.91 -4.20
N MET A 67 -6.72 -4.81 -4.32
CA MET A 67 -6.67 -4.05 -5.58
C MET A 67 -6.16 -4.91 -6.74
N LYS A 68 -5.18 -5.76 -6.51
CA LYS A 68 -4.65 -6.69 -7.52
C LYS A 68 -5.65 -7.78 -7.91
N GLU A 69 -6.39 -8.32 -6.93
CA GLU A 69 -7.50 -9.26 -7.15
C GLU A 69 -8.65 -8.63 -7.95
N HIS A 70 -8.75 -7.30 -7.98
CA HIS A 70 -9.72 -6.58 -8.81
C HIS A 70 -9.11 -6.04 -10.12
N GLY A 71 -7.90 -6.49 -10.49
CA GLY A 71 -7.27 -6.18 -11.78
C GLY A 71 -6.67 -4.79 -11.89
N LEU A 72 -6.47 -4.06 -10.78
CA LEU A 72 -5.79 -2.76 -10.82
C LEU A 72 -4.30 -2.97 -11.12
N THR A 73 -3.75 -2.06 -11.93
CA THR A 73 -2.33 -2.00 -12.30
C THR A 73 -1.70 -0.71 -11.76
N ASP A 74 -0.39 -0.54 -12.01
CA ASP A 74 0.34 0.70 -11.68
C ASP A 74 0.31 1.04 -10.19
N MET A 75 0.35 -0.01 -9.37
CA MET A 75 0.40 0.05 -7.92
C MET A 75 1.77 -0.31 -7.39
N ARG A 76 2.13 0.29 -6.26
CA ARG A 76 3.38 0.00 -5.54
C ARG A 76 3.09 -0.09 -4.05
N LEU A 77 3.56 -1.15 -3.40
CA LEU A 77 3.61 -1.18 -1.94
C LEU A 77 4.83 -0.40 -1.48
N ILE A 78 4.66 0.58 -0.61
CA ILE A 78 5.73 1.47 -0.15
C ILE A 78 6.04 1.21 1.32
N ILE A 79 7.33 1.24 1.66
CA ILE A 79 7.83 1.37 3.03
C ILE A 79 8.63 2.67 3.10
N GLY A 80 8.31 3.53 4.05
CA GLY A 80 8.97 4.83 4.20
C GLY A 80 8.65 5.48 5.53
N LYS A 81 8.43 6.79 5.54
CA LYS A 81 7.97 7.54 6.72
C LYS A 81 6.75 8.39 6.38
N ARG A 82 5.80 8.47 7.32
CA ARG A 82 4.62 9.35 7.18
C ARG A 82 5.01 10.82 7.06
N THR A 83 5.98 11.26 7.85
CA THR A 83 6.61 12.59 7.75
C THR A 83 8.11 12.47 7.84
N SER A 84 8.86 13.44 7.31
CA SER A 84 10.34 13.47 7.45
C SER A 84 10.83 13.35 8.90
N THR A 85 10.05 13.88 9.85
CA THR A 85 10.34 13.87 11.30
C THR A 85 9.85 12.61 12.03
N SER A 86 9.12 11.71 11.36
CA SER A 86 8.61 10.49 11.99
C SER A 86 9.75 9.60 12.50
N ARG A 87 9.62 9.09 13.73
CA ARG A 87 10.61 8.19 14.35
C ARG A 87 10.49 6.75 13.85
N SER A 88 9.30 6.35 13.44
CA SER A 88 8.99 5.00 12.97
C SER A 88 8.77 4.97 11.46
N THR A 89 9.07 3.81 10.86
CA THR A 89 8.68 3.54 9.47
C THR A 89 7.18 3.32 9.35
N HIS A 90 6.65 3.61 8.18
CA HIS A 90 5.26 3.45 7.82
C HIS A 90 5.12 2.74 6.48
N ALA A 91 3.97 2.11 6.23
CA ALA A 91 3.67 1.42 4.99
C ALA A 91 2.32 1.85 4.42
N TRP A 92 2.27 2.05 3.10
CA TRP A 92 1.11 2.48 2.34
C TRP A 92 1.17 1.92 0.91
N VAL A 93 0.11 2.12 0.13
CA VAL A 93 0.10 1.82 -1.30
C VAL A 93 0.11 3.13 -2.08
N GLU A 94 0.91 3.18 -3.14
CA GLU A 94 0.80 4.21 -4.18
C GLU A 94 0.12 3.62 -5.39
N TRP A 95 -0.79 4.38 -6.00
CA TRP A 95 -1.52 3.97 -7.19
C TRP A 95 -1.59 5.11 -8.19
N GLU A 96 -1.25 4.82 -9.44
CA GLU A 96 -1.39 5.75 -10.55
C GLU A 96 -2.56 5.33 -11.44
N THR A 97 -3.50 6.26 -11.66
CA THR A 97 -4.66 6.02 -12.53
C THR A 97 -5.11 7.33 -13.16
N ASP A 98 -5.55 7.28 -14.41
CA ASP A 98 -6.03 8.45 -15.16
C ASP A 98 -5.07 9.67 -15.05
N GLY A 99 -3.76 9.41 -15.14
CA GLY A 99 -2.70 10.43 -15.04
C GLY A 99 -2.50 11.06 -13.66
N SER A 100 -3.19 10.56 -12.63
CA SER A 100 -3.11 11.04 -11.25
C SER A 100 -2.47 10.01 -10.34
N LYS A 101 -1.60 10.47 -9.43
CA LYS A 101 -0.98 9.64 -8.39
C LYS A 101 -1.72 9.80 -7.07
N TYR A 102 -1.99 8.68 -6.41
CA TYR A 102 -2.67 8.62 -5.13
C TYR A 102 -1.82 7.89 -4.09
N VAL A 103 -1.83 8.43 -2.87
CA VAL A 103 -1.39 7.76 -1.65
C VAL A 103 -2.60 7.13 -0.97
N LEU A 104 -2.54 5.81 -0.82
CA LEU A 104 -3.58 4.99 -0.20
C LEU A 104 -3.04 4.45 1.13
N ASP A 105 -3.49 5.07 2.23
CA ASP A 105 -3.04 4.71 3.58
C ASP A 105 -4.22 4.17 4.41
N PRO A 106 -4.43 2.84 4.43
CA PRO A 106 -5.50 2.22 5.20
C PRO A 106 -5.27 2.24 6.73
N THR A 107 -4.17 2.84 7.20
CA THR A 107 -3.90 2.98 8.64
C THR A 107 -4.27 4.36 9.14
N ILE A 108 -4.07 5.39 8.32
CA ILE A 108 -4.12 6.80 8.75
C ILE A 108 -5.21 7.60 8.05
N ASN A 109 -5.45 7.35 6.76
CA ASN A 109 -6.40 8.12 5.98
C ASN A 109 -7.74 7.38 5.90
N TRP A 110 -8.83 8.14 5.77
CA TRP A 110 -10.15 7.59 5.48
C TRP A 110 -10.40 7.41 3.98
N MET A 111 -9.58 8.01 3.13
CA MET A 111 -9.71 8.00 1.68
C MET A 111 -8.34 8.14 1.00
N ALA A 112 -8.31 7.85 -0.30
CA ALA A 112 -7.19 8.13 -1.17
C ALA A 112 -6.84 9.62 -1.16
N CYS A 113 -5.55 9.95 -1.01
CA CYS A 113 -5.07 11.33 -1.11
C CYS A 113 -4.31 11.49 -2.42
N ARG A 114 -4.63 12.52 -3.21
CA ARG A 114 -3.83 12.84 -4.39
C ARG A 114 -2.45 13.32 -3.95
N SER A 115 -1.39 12.76 -4.53
CA SER A 115 -0.01 13.03 -4.09
C SER A 115 0.38 14.49 -4.25
N GLY A 116 -0.18 15.19 -5.24
CA GLY A 116 0.07 16.63 -5.46
C GLY A 116 -0.50 17.55 -4.38
N ASP A 117 -1.49 17.09 -3.61
CA ASP A 117 -2.12 17.87 -2.54
C ASP A 117 -1.40 17.68 -1.20
N LEU A 118 -0.48 16.72 -1.13
CA LEU A 118 0.30 16.42 0.05
C LEU A 118 1.55 17.30 0.11
N ARG A 119 1.92 17.70 1.33
CA ARG A 119 3.21 18.38 1.56
C ARG A 119 4.36 17.48 1.12
N SER A 120 5.40 18.06 0.53
CA SER A 120 6.61 17.32 0.10
C SER A 120 7.33 16.59 1.25
N SER A 121 7.11 17.00 2.49
CA SER A 121 7.63 16.36 3.69
C SER A 121 6.78 15.17 4.19
N SER A 122 5.66 14.88 3.53
CA SER A 122 4.73 13.80 3.87
C SER A 122 4.93 12.59 2.96
N TYR A 123 4.72 11.39 3.49
CA TYR A 123 4.85 10.12 2.76
C TYR A 123 6.18 9.98 2.00
N VAL A 124 7.28 10.04 2.75
CA VAL A 124 8.64 9.97 2.21
C VAL A 124 9.02 8.50 1.96
N PRO A 125 9.13 8.03 0.70
CA PRO A 125 9.39 6.62 0.41
C PRO A 125 10.86 6.26 0.69
N TYR A 126 11.09 5.04 1.20
CA TYR A 126 12.44 4.44 1.28
C TYR A 126 12.57 3.24 0.35
N TYR A 127 11.53 2.42 0.28
CA TYR A 127 11.46 1.27 -0.59
C TYR A 127 10.09 1.19 -1.25
N ALA A 128 10.08 0.77 -2.51
CA ALA A 128 8.87 0.43 -3.24
C ALA A 128 8.94 -1.03 -3.71
N PHE A 129 7.80 -1.70 -3.73
CA PHE A 129 7.67 -3.07 -4.20
C PHE A 129 6.63 -3.10 -5.32
N VAL A 130 7.05 -3.61 -6.47
CA VAL A 130 6.20 -3.84 -7.64
C VAL A 130 6.44 -5.26 -8.08
N GLY A 131 5.46 -6.14 -7.88
CA GLY A 131 5.69 -7.54 -8.17
C GLY A 131 6.79 -8.14 -7.28
N ALA A 132 7.63 -8.98 -7.87
CA ALA A 132 8.84 -9.51 -7.22
C ALA A 132 9.92 -8.44 -6.98
N ARG A 133 9.81 -7.26 -7.60
CA ARG A 133 10.91 -6.30 -7.68
C ARG A 133 10.87 -5.34 -6.50
N LYS A 134 12.04 -5.12 -5.91
CA LYS A 134 12.28 -4.14 -4.87
C LYS A 134 13.02 -2.95 -5.46
N TYR A 135 12.58 -1.75 -5.12
CA TYR A 135 13.21 -0.50 -5.51
C TYR A 135 13.57 0.28 -4.26
N ARG A 136 14.72 0.95 -4.26
CA ARG A 136 15.14 1.88 -3.20
C ARG A 136 14.95 3.30 -3.69
N ALA A 137 14.38 4.15 -2.85
CA ALA A 137 14.28 5.58 -3.13
C ALA A 137 15.65 6.26 -2.98
N VAL A 138 16.04 7.05 -3.98
CA VAL A 138 17.22 7.90 -4.03
C VAL A 138 16.74 9.29 -4.50
N GLN A 139 16.84 10.30 -3.63
CA GLN A 139 16.42 11.69 -3.96
C GLN A 139 15.04 11.75 -4.65
N SER A 140 14.03 11.10 -4.06
CA SER A 140 12.65 11.00 -4.60
C SER A 140 12.48 10.19 -5.90
N THR A 141 13.54 9.55 -6.40
CA THR A 141 13.51 8.66 -7.57
C THR A 141 13.69 7.20 -7.14
N LEU A 142 12.91 6.27 -7.69
CA LEU A 142 13.01 4.85 -7.35
C LEU A 142 14.01 4.13 -8.25
N VAL A 143 15.04 3.52 -7.65
CA VAL A 143 16.10 2.77 -8.34
C VAL A 143 15.94 1.28 -8.03
N ALA A 144 16.02 0.42 -9.06
CA ALA A 144 15.89 -1.02 -8.89
C ALA A 144 16.99 -1.59 -7.98
N GLN A 145 16.63 -2.55 -7.11
CA GLN A 145 17.58 -3.37 -6.38
C GLN A 145 17.47 -4.82 -6.87
N ASN A 146 18.60 -5.40 -7.27
CA ASN A 146 18.74 -6.82 -7.59
C ASN A 146 18.61 -7.67 -6.32
#